data_AF-A0A2H9QE40-F1
#
_entry.id   AF-A0A2H9QE40-F1
#
_cell.length_a   1.000
_cell.length_b   1.000
_cell.length_c   1.000
_cell.angle_alpha   90.00
_cell.angle_beta   90.00
_cell.angle_gamma   90.00
#
_symmetry.space_group_name_H-M   'P 1'
#
loop_
_entity.id
_entity.type
_entity.pdbx_description
1 polymer ?
#
loop_
_entity_poly.entity_id
_entity_poly.type
_entity_poly.pdbx_seq_one_letter_code
_entity_poly.pdbx_strand_id
1 'polypeptide(L)' 'NIPEKEMFKAFNMGIGMVLIVSQKDSEKIVLELKKQFSMDAVILGETIKGKGIKLEKPFFKEK' A
#
# COMPACT_ATOMS: atom_id res chain seq x y z
N ASN A 1 -16.72 9.32 16.91
CA ASN A 1 -15.76 9.42 15.79
C ASN A 1 -14.46 8.73 16.21
N ILE A 2 -13.94 7.77 15.43
CA ILE A 2 -12.68 7.06 15.77
C ILE A 2 -11.51 7.85 15.17
N PRO A 3 -10.42 8.14 15.90
CA PRO A 3 -9.26 8.79 15.31
C PRO A 3 -8.67 7.96 14.17
N GLU A 4 -8.28 8.63 13.07
CA GLU A 4 -7.69 7.99 11.88
C GLU A 4 -6.56 7.00 12.23
N LYS A 5 -5.66 7.39 13.16
CA LYS A 5 -4.56 6.55 13.63
C LYS A 5 -5.04 5.24 14.29
N GLU A 6 -6.17 5.27 14.98
CA GLU A 6 -6.77 4.07 15.58
C GLU A 6 -7.44 3.20 14.51
N MET A 7 -7.99 3.80 13.45
CA MET A 7 -8.53 3.04 12.31
C MET A 7 -7.46 2.19 11.62
N PHE A 8 -6.28 2.75 11.35
CA PHE A 8 -5.15 2.00 10.75
C PHE A 8 -4.62 0.84 11.61
N LYS A 9 -4.85 0.87 12.93
CA LYS A 9 -4.46 -0.23 13.82
C LYS A 9 -5.47 -1.38 13.84
N ALA A 10 -6.74 -1.08 13.56
CA ALA A 10 -7.85 -2.02 13.70
C ALA A 10 -8.37 -2.55 12.35
N PHE A 11 -8.25 -1.76 11.28
CA PHE A 11 -8.76 -2.08 9.95
C PHE A 11 -7.64 -2.08 8.91
N ASN A 12 -7.83 -2.89 7.88
CA ASN A 12 -6.90 -3.01 6.76
C ASN A 12 -6.93 -1.81 5.79
N MET A 13 -7.91 -0.92 5.94
CA MET A 13 -8.08 0.28 5.12
C MET A 13 -8.10 0.01 3.61
N GLY A 14 -8.67 -1.14 3.21
CA GLY A 14 -8.77 -1.55 1.80
C GLY A 14 -7.55 -2.30 1.24
N ILE A 15 -6.50 -2.53 2.05
CA ILE A 15 -5.30 -3.27 1.66
C ILE A 15 -5.25 -4.61 2.40
N GLY A 16 -5.64 -5.69 1.70
CA GLY A 16 -5.62 -7.03 2.28
C GLY A 16 -4.23 -7.70 2.35
N MET A 17 -3.29 -7.23 1.53
CA MET A 17 -1.95 -7.81 1.40
C MET A 17 -0.94 -6.74 1.01
N VAL A 18 0.28 -6.85 1.54
CA VAL A 18 1.44 -6.04 1.15
C VAL A 18 2.56 -6.96 0.69
N LEU A 19 3.15 -6.65 -0.47
CA LEU A 19 4.30 -7.34 -1.04
C LEU A 19 5.49 -6.39 -1.05
N ILE A 20 6.65 -6.85 -0.56
CA ILE A 20 7.91 -6.12 -0.67
C ILE A 20 8.67 -6.68 -1.86
N VAL A 21 8.91 -5.83 -2.85
CA VAL A 21 9.54 -6.20 -4.12
C VAL A 21 10.67 -5.23 -4.45
N SER A 22 11.49 -5.58 -5.44
CA SER A 22 12.49 -4.67 -5.94
C SER A 22 11.82 -3.48 -6.67
N GLN A 23 12.38 -2.28 -6.53
CA GLN A 23 11.78 -1.08 -7.11
C GLN A 23 11.63 -1.19 -8.65
N LYS A 24 12.63 -1.77 -9.31
CA LYS A 24 12.65 -1.98 -10.78
C LYS A 24 11.53 -2.90 -11.28
N ASP A 25 11.00 -3.79 -10.43
CA ASP A 25 9.98 -4.77 -10.82
C ASP A 25 8.57 -4.34 -10.38
N SER A 26 8.45 -3.27 -9.59
CA SER A 26 7.20 -2.88 -8.92
C SER A 26 6.03 -2.63 -9.89
N GLU A 27 6.25 -1.82 -10.92
CA GLU A 27 5.22 -1.52 -11.93
C GLU A 27 4.81 -2.74 -12.75
N LYS A 28 5.80 -3.56 -13.14
CA LYS A 28 5.57 -4.80 -13.88
C LYS A 28 4.67 -5.74 -13.08
N ILE A 29 4.97 -5.92 -11.79
CA ILE A 29 4.18 -6.79 -10.90
C ILE A 29 2.75 -6.28 -10.76
N VAL A 30 2.54 -4.97 -10.58
CA VAL A 30 1.19 -4.39 -10.53
C VAL A 30 0.39 -4.70 -11.81
N LEU A 31 1.02 -4.52 -12.98
CA LEU A 31 0.38 -4.83 -14.26
C LEU A 31 0.08 -6.32 -14.41
N GLU A 32 0.99 -7.21 -14.00
CA GLU A 32 0.80 -8.66 -14.06
C GLU A 32 -0.33 -9.12 -13.13
N LEU A 33 -0.40 -8.58 -11.90
CA LEU A 33 -1.47 -8.87 -10.96
C LEU A 33 -2.85 -8.51 -11.53
N LYS A 34 -2.95 -7.34 -12.19
CA LYS A 34 -4.20 -6.93 -12.83
C LYS A 34 -4.56 -7.82 -14.02
N LYS A 35 -3.59 -8.15 -14.87
CA LYS A 35 -3.84 -8.91 -16.11
C LYS A 35 -4.13 -10.38 -15.87
N GLN A 36 -3.39 -11.03 -14.97
CA GLN A 36 -3.46 -12.49 -14.79
C GLN A 36 -4.46 -12.90 -13.71
N PHE A 37 -4.64 -12.07 -12.68
CA PHE A 37 -5.42 -12.43 -11.51
C PHE A 37 -6.62 -11.49 -11.28
N SER A 38 -6.84 -10.49 -12.15
CA SER A 38 -7.88 -9.47 -11.99
C SER A 38 -7.82 -8.75 -10.63
N MET A 39 -6.63 -8.70 -10.01
CA MET A 39 -6.41 -8.04 -8.72
C MET A 39 -5.94 -6.60 -8.93
N ASP A 40 -6.57 -5.65 -8.22
CA ASP A 40 -6.12 -4.27 -8.16
C ASP A 40 -4.99 -4.13 -7.14
N ALA A 41 -3.86 -3.60 -7.58
CA ALA A 41 -2.68 -3.36 -6.76
C ALA A 41 -2.17 -1.93 -6.99
N VAL A 42 -1.57 -1.36 -5.96
CA VAL A 42 -0.97 -0.02 -5.99
C VAL A 42 0.41 -0.06 -5.33
N ILE A 43 1.31 0.81 -5.79
CA ILE A 43 2.57 1.04 -5.10
C ILE A 43 2.27 1.89 -3.87
N LEU A 44 2.32 1.28 -2.68
CA LEU A 44 1.95 1.91 -1.41
C LEU A 44 3.05 2.80 -0.82
N GLY A 45 4.32 2.52 -1.16
CA GLY A 45 5.47 3.24 -0.62
C GLY A 45 6.75 2.44 -0.76
N GLU A 46 7.72 2.75 0.08
CA GLU A 46 9.06 2.16 0.07
C GLU A 46 9.55 1.75 1.46
N THR A 47 10.49 0.82 1.50
CA THR A 47 11.19 0.46 2.73
C THR A 47 12.41 1.34 2.92
N ILE A 48 12.57 1.91 4.11
CA ILE A 48 13.75 2.68 4.51
C ILE A 48 14.47 2.00 5.68
N LYS A 49 15.76 2.30 5.86
CA LYS A 49 16.51 1.83 7.05
C LYS A 49 15.87 2.44 8.31
N GLY A 50 15.38 1.58 9.20
CA GLY A 50 14.72 2.02 10.43
C GLY A 50 13.85 0.92 11.04
N LYS A 51 12.88 1.33 11.85
CA LYS A 51 11.89 0.45 12.49
C LYS A 51 10.52 1.13 12.52
N GLY A 52 9.46 0.33 12.42
CA GLY A 52 8.09 0.82 12.44
C GLY A 52 7.59 1.32 11.09
N ILE A 53 6.42 1.98 11.11
CA ILE A 53 5.74 2.51 9.93
C ILE A 53 5.58 4.02 10.11
N LYS A 54 5.93 4.78 9.08
CA LYS A 54 5.63 6.21 8.97
C LYS A 54 4.54 6.38 7.92
N LEU A 55 3.44 6.99 8.33
CA LEU A 55 2.29 7.31 7.49
C LEU A 55 2.46 8.77 7.01
N GLU A 56 2.56 9.01 5.69
CA GLU A 56 2.66 10.37 5.10
C GLU A 56 1.36 10.80 4.41
N LYS A 57 0.91 12.04 4.67
CA LYS A 57 -0.34 12.60 4.12
C LYS A 57 -0.11 13.31 2.77
N PRO A 58 -1.09 13.35 1.86
CA PRO A 58 -2.41 12.71 1.94
C PRO A 58 -2.42 11.28 1.34
N PHE A 59 -3.05 10.33 2.04
CA PHE A 59 -3.15 8.91 1.62
C PHE A 59 -4.02 8.68 0.38
N PHE A 60 -4.83 9.66 0.02
CA PHE A 60 -5.67 9.65 -1.18
C PHE A 60 -5.42 10.96 -1.93
N LYS A 61 -5.02 10.87 -3.20
CA LYS A 61 -5.28 11.98 -4.13
C LYS A 61 -6.80 12.03 -4.29
N GLU A 62 -7.40 13.17 -3.95
CA GLU A 62 -8.77 13.47 -4.42
C GLU A 62 -8.77 13.27 -5.94
N LYS A 63 -9.70 12.44 -6.43
CA LYS A 63 -9.98 12.31 -7.86
C LYS A 63 -10.72 13.54 -8.33
#